data_AF-A0A661QUV2-F1
#
_entry.id   AF-A0A661QUV2-F1
#
_cell.length_a   1.000
_cell.length_b   1.000
_cell.length_c   1.000
_cell.angle_alpha   90.00
_cell.angle_beta   90.00
_cell.angle_gamma   90.00
#
_symmetry.space_group_name_H-M   'P 1'
#
loop_
_entity.id
_entity.type
_entity.pdbx_description
1 polymer ?
#
loop_
_entity_poly.entity_id
_entity_poly.type
_entity_poly.pdbx_seq_one_letter_code
_entity_poly.pdbx_strand_id
1 'polypeptide(L)' 'ADSLDLVELIMSMEEEFDIDIPDEEAEKLVTVKDAFDFINAH' A
#
# COMPACT_ATOMS: atom_id res chain seq x y z
N ALA A 1 4.12 3.89 15.34
CA ALA A 1 3.37 3.53 14.14
C ALA A 1 2.00 4.13 14.34
N ASP A 2 1.95 5.45 14.12
CA ASP A 2 0.68 6.15 14.12
C ASP A 2 0.03 5.87 12.76
N SER A 3 -1.30 5.80 12.71
CA SER A 3 -2.06 5.47 11.49
C SER A 3 -1.71 6.34 10.26
N LEU A 4 -1.11 7.52 10.47
CA LEU A 4 -0.67 8.44 9.41
C LEU A 4 0.61 7.97 8.68
N ASP A 5 1.54 7.31 9.37
CA ASP A 5 2.80 6.83 8.76
C ASP A 5 2.52 5.79 7.65
N LEU A 6 1.46 4.99 7.84
CA LEU A 6 1.01 3.99 6.87
C LEU A 6 0.37 4.63 5.64
N VAL A 7 -0.43 5.68 5.84
CA VAL A 7 -1.10 6.41 4.74
C VAL A 7 -0.06 7.07 3.83
N GLU A 8 0.95 7.73 4.40
CA GLU A 8 2.03 8.33 3.59
C GLU A 8 2.82 7.29 2.79
N LEU A 9 3.07 6.11 3.38
CA LEU A 9 3.75 5.02 2.68
C LEU A 9 2.92 4.51 1.50
N ILE A 10 1.62 4.30 1.70
CA ILE A 10 0.71 3.82 0.65
C ILE A 10 0.63 4.84 -0.49
N MET A 11 0.41 6.12 -0.18
CA MET A 11 0.38 7.19 -1.20
C MET A 11 1.69 7.27 -2.00
N SER A 12 2.84 7.07 -1.35
CA SER A 12 4.13 7.05 -2.04
C SER A 12 4.26 5.84 -2.97
N MET A 13 3.68 4.69 -2.60
CA MET A 13 3.65 3.49 -3.44
C MET A 13 2.68 3.65 -4.61
N GLU A 14 1.53 4.27 -4.40
CA GLU A 14 0.57 4.61 -5.47
C GLU A 14 1.20 5.51 -6.53
N GLU A 15 1.91 6.57 -6.12
CA GLU A 15 2.60 7.48 -7.04
C GLU A 15 3.81 6.82 -7.74
N GLU A 16 4.62 6.03 -7.05
CA GLU A 16 5.84 5.44 -7.63
C GLU A 16 5.52 4.31 -8.62
N PHE A 17 4.47 3.53 -8.35
CA PHE A 17 4.06 2.41 -9.20
C PHE A 17 2.90 2.76 -10.14
N ASP A 18 2.35 3.98 -10.06
CA ASP A 18 1.20 4.46 -10.83
C ASP A 18 -0.02 3.51 -10.67
N ILE A 19 -0.25 3.08 -9.43
CA ILE A 19 -1.32 2.16 -9.02
C ILE A 19 -2.30 2.85 -8.06
N ASP A 20 -3.56 2.40 -8.05
CA ASP A 20 -4.55 2.84 -7.07
C ASP A 20 -4.78 1.71 -6.04
N ILE A 21 -4.52 1.97 -4.76
CA ILE A 21 -4.73 1.02 -3.67
C ILE A 21 -6.01 1.43 -2.91
N PRO A 22 -7.12 0.69 -3.07
CA PRO A 22 -8.35 1.01 -2.36
C PRO A 22 -8.18 0.84 -0.84
N ASP A 23 -8.87 1.67 -0.06
CA ASP A 23 -8.81 1.64 1.42
C ASP A 23 -9.02 0.23 2.01
N GLU A 24 -9.92 -0.55 1.42
CA GLU A 24 -10.19 -1.94 1.85
C GLU A 24 -9.01 -2.90 1.66
N GLU A 25 -8.12 -2.62 0.71
CA GLU A 25 -6.88 -3.37 0.49
C GLU A 25 -5.71 -2.77 1.27
N ALA A 26 -5.63 -1.43 1.36
CA ALA A 26 -4.70 -0.72 2.24
C ALA A 26 -4.78 -1.22 3.69
N GLU A 27 -5.99 -1.45 4.23
CA GLU A 27 -6.19 -2.03 5.56
C GLU A 27 -5.66 -3.47 5.69
N LYS A 28 -5.55 -4.21 4.58
CA LYS A 28 -5.00 -5.57 4.53
C LYS A 28 -3.49 -5.60 4.27
N LEU A 29 -2.91 -4.49 3.81
CA LEU A 29 -1.47 -4.31 3.58
C LEU A 29 -0.72 -4.07 4.90
N VAL A 30 -0.73 -5.07 5.78
CA VAL A 30 -0.12 -4.97 7.13
C VAL A 30 1.37 -5.30 7.10
N THR A 31 1.83 -6.05 6.09
CA THR A 31 3.23 -6.44 5.95
C THR A 31 3.80 -6.03 4.61
N VAL A 32 5.13 -5.87 4.57
CA VAL A 32 5.89 -5.60 3.33
C VAL A 32 5.64 -6.69 2.28
N LYS A 33 5.38 -7.93 2.72
CA LYS A 33 5.05 -9.03 1.83
C LYS A 33 3.71 -8.81 1.13
N ASP A 34 2.68 -8.37 1.85
CA ASP A 34 1.36 -8.13 1.28
C ASP A 34 1.44 -7.06 0.19
N ALA A 35 2.22 -6.00 0.43
CA ALA A 35 2.41 -4.93 -0.54
C ALA A 35 3.20 -5.39 -1.78
N PHE A 36 4.21 -6.24 -1.60
CA PHE A 36 4.95 -6.84 -2.71
C PHE A 36 4.10 -7.81 -3.53
N ASP A 37 3.26 -8.61 -2.86
CA ASP A 37 2.33 -9.54 -3.52
C ASP A 37 1.26 -8.74 -4.29
N PHE A 38 0.76 -7.62 -3.75
CA PHE A 38 -0.17 -6.72 -4.44
C PHE A 38 0.44 -6.11 -5.71
N ILE A 39 1.68 -5.59 -5.62
CA ILE A 39 2.39 -5.00 -6.77
C ILE A 39 2.67 -6.04 -7.86
N ASN A 40 2.99 -7.29 -7.52
CA ASN A 40 3.27 -8.33 -8.54
C ASN A 40 2.00 -8.92 -9.18
N ALA A 41 0.84 -8.78 -8.54
CA ALA A 41 -0.42 -9.29 -9.05
C ALA A 41 -1.05 -8.34 -10.10
N HIS A 42 -0.63 -7.08 -10.12
CA HIS A 42 -0.96 -6.06 -11.13
C HIS A 42 0.18 -5.89 -12.15
#